data_AF-A0A699ZDH6-F1
#
_entry.id   AF-A0A699ZDH6-F1
#
_cell.length_a   1.000
_cell.length_b   1.000
_cell.length_c   1.000
_cell.angle_alpha   90.00
_cell.angle_beta   90.00
_cell.angle_gamma   90.00
#
_symmetry.space_group_name_H-M   'P 1'
#
loop_
_entity.id
_entity.type
_entity.pdbx_description
1 polymer ?
#
loop_
_entity_poly.entity_id
_entity_poly.type
_entity_poly.pdbx_seq_one_letter_code
_entity_poly.pdbx_strand_id
1 'polypeptide(L)'
;ISSDRHIVKIWDVASGSSYTSVQPAEGDINDVCVWPGSGLIMVGCDASTVQGYFIPSLGPAPRWCAHLEALTEEMEEAAPAVYDDYRFVTKADLVRLGLEHLVGTALLRAYMHGFFIDNRLYHKAKALTEPFAYEVYRQQRIAKKMEEERASRISLVKKLPKVNTRVAAKLVAQDEEARAAAAGDTAAQAALKKKGLLAPDG
;
A
#
# COMPACT_ATOMS: atom_id res chain seq x y z
N ILE A 1 -5.19 28.54 40.06
CA ILE A 1 -6.22 28.05 39.11
C ILE A 1 -7.52 28.74 39.47
N SER A 2 -8.26 29.23 38.49
CA SER A 2 -9.56 29.89 38.68
C SER A 2 -10.60 29.16 37.84
N SER A 3 -11.78 28.91 38.41
CA SER A 3 -12.90 28.30 37.68
C SER A 3 -14.06 29.27 37.59
N ASP A 4 -14.68 29.33 36.41
CA ASP A 4 -15.99 29.91 36.16
C ASP A 4 -16.97 28.77 35.84
N ARG A 5 -18.26 29.08 35.65
CA ARG A 5 -19.32 28.11 35.35
C ARG A 5 -19.08 27.32 34.06
N HIS A 6 -18.32 27.86 33.11
CA HIS A 6 -18.06 27.20 31.82
C HIS A 6 -16.58 26.98 31.50
N ILE A 7 -15.65 27.66 32.20
CA ILE A 7 -14.23 27.66 31.83
C ILE A 7 -13.36 27.57 33.07
N VAL A 8 -12.39 26.67 33.05
CA VAL A 8 -11.28 26.64 34.00
C VAL A 8 -10.08 27.35 33.38
N LYS A 9 -9.57 28.38 34.04
CA LYS A 9 -8.38 29.12 33.63
C LYS A 9 -7.20 28.85 34.54
N ILE A 10 -6.07 28.54 33.92
CA ILE A 10 -4.79 28.37 34.59
C ILE A 10 -3.95 29.60 34.30
N TRP A 11 -3.37 30.16 35.35
CA TRP A 11 -2.63 31.42 35.31
C TRP A 11 -1.22 31.15 35.79
N ASP A 12 -0.25 31.81 35.14
CA ASP A 12 1.10 31.88 35.68
C ASP A 12 1.14 32.95 36.78
N VAL A 13 1.66 32.56 37.95
CA VAL A 13 1.75 33.43 39.13
C VAL A 13 2.79 34.53 38.93
N ALA A 14 3.84 34.28 38.14
CA ALA A 14 4.92 35.23 37.94
C ALA A 14 4.55 36.33 36.93
N SER A 15 3.94 35.96 35.80
CA SER A 15 3.59 36.91 34.73
C SER A 15 2.16 37.45 34.79
N GLY A 16 1.25 36.78 35.52
CA GLY A 16 -0.18 37.09 35.50
C GLY A 16 -0.86 36.79 34.16
N SER A 17 -0.15 36.17 33.21
CA SER A 17 -0.68 35.78 31.92
C SER A 17 -1.47 34.47 32.01
N SER A 18 -2.48 34.32 31.15
CA SER A 18 -3.24 33.07 31.04
C SER A 18 -2.38 32.01 30.37
N TYR A 19 -2.15 30.89 31.07
CA TYR A 19 -1.36 29.78 30.55
C TYR A 19 -2.18 28.89 29.63
N THR A 20 -3.29 28.35 30.14
CA THR A 20 -4.23 27.56 29.34
C THR A 20 -5.64 27.70 29.89
N SER A 21 -6.63 27.51 29.01
CA SER A 21 -8.04 27.50 29.36
C SER A 21 -8.65 26.16 28.96
N VAL A 22 -9.28 25.50 29.92
CA VAL A 22 -9.98 24.24 29.71
C VAL A 22 -11.47 24.53 29.70
N GLN A 23 -12.14 24.17 28.61
CA GLN A 23 -13.58 24.29 28.47
C GLN A 23 -14.19 22.88 28.37
N PRO A 24 -15.02 22.47 29.33
CA PRO A 24 -15.78 21.24 29.21
C PRO A 24 -16.76 21.30 28.05
N ALA A 25 -16.82 20.19 27.30
CA ALA A 25 -17.74 20.07 26.18
C ALA A 25 -19.19 19.90 26.65
N GLU A 26 -19.38 19.37 27.86
CA GLU A 26 -20.69 19.01 28.39
C GLU A 26 -20.87 19.56 29.82
N GLY A 27 -22.00 20.24 30.02
CA GLY A 27 -22.47 20.69 31.33
C GLY A 27 -21.76 21.91 31.89
N ASP A 28 -22.37 22.47 32.94
CA ASP A 28 -21.80 23.54 33.74
C ASP A 28 -20.86 22.96 34.80
N ILE A 29 -19.81 23.70 35.14
CA ILE A 29 -18.82 23.32 36.13
C ILE A 29 -19.36 23.61 37.54
N ASN A 30 -19.41 22.57 38.36
CA ASN A 30 -19.77 22.65 39.77
C ASN A 30 -18.53 22.77 40.66
N ASP A 31 -17.51 21.96 40.40
CA ASP A 31 -16.29 21.93 41.20
C ASP A 31 -15.06 21.49 40.38
N VAL A 32 -13.86 21.88 40.83
CA VAL A 32 -12.58 21.56 40.19
C VAL A 32 -11.60 21.04 41.24
N CYS A 33 -11.13 19.81 41.05
CA CYS A 33 -10.13 19.18 41.89
C CYS A 33 -8.82 19.02 41.12
N VAL A 34 -7.71 19.45 41.70
CA VAL A 34 -6.37 19.39 41.09
C VAL A 34 -5.53 18.43 41.91
N TRP A 35 -4.90 17.47 41.23
CA TRP A 35 -4.08 16.50 41.93
C TRP A 35 -2.69 17.09 42.23
N PRO A 36 -2.23 17.09 43.50
CA PRO A 36 -1.00 17.76 43.90
C PRO A 36 0.22 17.15 43.20
N GLY A 37 1.07 18.03 42.66
CA GLY A 37 2.32 17.62 42.00
C GLY A 37 2.14 16.92 40.64
N SER A 38 0.95 17.00 40.06
CA SER A 38 0.65 16.47 38.73
C SER A 38 -0.10 17.47 37.86
N GLY A 39 -0.08 17.26 36.54
CA GLY A 39 -0.90 18.00 35.59
C GLY A 39 -2.35 17.52 35.48
N LEU A 40 -2.82 16.65 36.40
CA LEU A 40 -4.17 16.08 36.35
C LEU A 40 -5.18 16.97 37.08
N ILE A 41 -6.25 17.32 36.37
CA ILE A 41 -7.36 18.14 36.84
C ILE A 41 -8.66 17.37 36.59
N MET A 42 -9.45 17.17 37.64
CA MET A 42 -10.78 16.60 37.54
C MET A 42 -11.81 17.72 37.69
N VAL A 43 -12.74 17.79 36.76
CA VAL A 43 -13.81 18.79 36.72
C VAL A 43 -15.13 18.07 36.90
N GLY A 44 -15.83 18.40 37.98
CA GLY A 44 -17.20 17.98 38.20
C GLY A 44 -18.13 18.86 37.39
N CYS A 45 -18.69 18.32 36.30
CA CYS A 45 -19.70 18.99 35.50
C CYS A 45 -21.10 18.45 35.81
N ASP A 46 -22.15 19.18 35.39
CA ASP A 46 -23.54 18.70 35.30
C ASP A 46 -23.73 17.66 34.16
N ALA A 47 -22.81 16.69 34.10
CA ALA A 47 -22.83 15.58 33.16
C ALA A 47 -22.82 14.25 33.94
N SER A 48 -23.20 13.16 33.27
CA SER A 48 -23.20 11.82 33.90
C SER A 48 -21.80 11.32 34.28
N THR A 49 -20.76 11.93 33.70
CA THR A 49 -19.35 11.56 33.89
C THR A 49 -18.53 12.76 34.36
N VAL A 50 -17.60 12.50 35.28
CA VAL A 50 -16.60 13.50 35.70
C VAL A 50 -15.56 13.63 34.61
N GLN A 51 -15.25 14.87 34.20
CA GLN A 51 -14.32 15.14 33.12
C GLN A 51 -12.90 15.24 33.68
N GLY A 52 -11.99 14.39 33.20
CA GLY A 52 -10.58 14.40 33.57
C GLY A 52 -9.75 15.07 32.47
N TYR A 53 -9.06 16.16 32.81
CA TYR A 53 -8.12 16.84 31.94
C TYR A 53 -6.70 16.62 32.44
N PHE A 54 -5.82 16.22 31.54
CA PHE A 54 -4.40 16.06 31.83
C PHE A 54 -3.59 17.03 30.97
N ILE A 55 -2.76 17.83 31.63
CA ILE A 55 -1.90 18.82 30.98
C ILE A 55 -0.45 18.42 31.24
N PRO A 56 0.24 17.79 30.27
CA PRO A 56 1.59 17.25 30.47
C PRO A 56 2.62 18.34 30.77
N SER A 57 2.39 19.57 30.31
CA SER A 57 3.29 20.70 30.54
C SER A 57 3.28 21.27 31.96
N LEU A 58 2.25 20.96 32.77
CA LEU A 58 2.15 21.41 34.17
C LEU A 58 2.84 20.44 35.14
N GLY A 59 2.99 19.17 34.76
CA GLY A 59 3.65 18.17 35.58
C GLY A 59 3.29 16.74 35.18
N PRO A 60 4.05 15.75 35.68
CA PRO A 60 3.86 14.34 35.34
C PRO A 60 2.52 13.79 35.84
N ALA A 61 2.04 12.73 35.21
CA ALA A 61 0.86 12.01 35.68
C ALA A 61 1.15 11.31 37.02
N PRO A 62 0.14 11.13 37.88
CA PRO A 62 0.33 10.39 39.12
C PRO A 62 0.65 8.92 38.83
N ARG A 63 1.36 8.25 39.75
CA ARG A 63 1.91 6.88 39.55
C ARG A 63 0.88 5.83 39.10
N TRP A 64 -0.39 5.98 39.49
CA TRP A 64 -1.48 5.08 39.10
C TRP A 64 -2.04 5.36 37.69
N CYS A 65 -1.71 6.51 37.10
CA CYS A 65 -2.04 6.95 35.75
C CYS A 65 -0.81 7.03 34.84
N ALA A 66 0.24 6.24 35.07
CA ALA A 66 1.46 6.30 34.24
C ALA A 66 1.20 6.04 32.74
N HIS A 67 0.14 5.28 32.42
CA HIS A 67 -0.24 5.02 31.03
C HIS A 67 -0.77 6.26 30.29
N LEU A 68 -1.32 7.25 31.01
CA LEU A 68 -1.78 8.50 30.37
C LEU A 68 -0.61 9.26 29.74
N GLU A 69 0.58 9.24 30.34
CA GLU A 69 1.77 9.88 29.75
C GLU A 69 2.14 9.23 28.42
N ALA A 70 2.18 7.89 28.39
CA ALA A 70 2.47 7.15 27.16
C ALA A 70 1.43 7.44 26.06
N LEU A 71 0.14 7.47 26.40
CA LEU A 71 -0.92 7.81 25.45
C LEU A 71 -0.78 9.25 24.93
N THR A 72 -0.43 10.21 25.81
CA THR A 72 -0.22 11.59 25.38
C THR A 72 1.04 11.77 24.54
N GLU A 73 2.10 11.02 24.82
CA GLU A 73 3.34 11.02 24.04
C GLU A 73 3.10 10.46 22.63
N GLU A 74 2.36 9.34 22.51
CA GLU A 74 1.92 8.79 21.22
C GLU A 74 1.04 9.80 20.44
N MET A 75 0.13 10.50 21.13
CA MET A 75 -0.72 11.52 20.49
C MET A 75 0.04 12.78 20.07
N GLU A 76 1.08 13.18 20.81
CA GLU A 76 1.93 14.33 20.47
C GLU A 76 2.77 14.03 19.21
N GLU A 77 3.22 12.78 19.05
CA GLU A 77 3.86 12.32 17.82
C GLU A 77 2.87 12.20 16.66
N ALA A 78 1.62 11.81 16.94
CA ALA A 78 0.56 11.60 15.96
C ALA A 78 -0.37 12.81 15.79
N ALA A 79 0.17 14.00 15.52
CA ALA A 79 -0.65 15.06 14.95
C ALA A 79 -1.28 14.51 13.65
N PRO A 80 -2.62 14.40 13.54
CA PRO A 80 -3.23 13.71 12.41
C PRO A 80 -2.96 14.54 11.16
N ALA A 81 -2.03 14.08 10.33
CA ALA A 81 -1.99 14.50 8.96
C ALA A 81 -3.34 14.07 8.38
N VAL A 82 -4.25 15.03 8.18
CA VAL A 82 -5.62 14.86 7.65
C VAL A 82 -5.65 14.12 6.29
N TYR A 83 -4.47 13.77 5.76
CA TYR A 83 -4.23 13.10 4.49
C TYR A 83 -3.77 11.64 4.59
N ASP A 84 -3.49 11.08 5.77
CA ASP A 84 -2.96 9.71 5.87
C ASP A 84 -3.93 8.64 5.33
N ASP A 85 -5.23 8.89 5.46
CA ASP A 85 -6.28 7.98 4.96
C ASP A 85 -6.66 8.21 3.50
N TYR A 86 -6.03 9.17 2.81
CA TYR A 86 -6.37 9.52 1.44
C TYR A 86 -5.28 9.12 0.45
N ARG A 87 -5.67 8.38 -0.59
CA ARG A 87 -4.80 8.08 -1.73
C ARG A 87 -5.10 9.00 -2.89
N PHE A 88 -4.04 9.59 -3.45
CA PHE A 88 -4.14 10.29 -4.74
C PHE A 88 -4.32 9.29 -5.88
N VAL A 89 -5.32 9.54 -6.71
CA VAL A 89 -5.72 8.72 -7.86
C VAL A 89 -5.87 9.63 -9.08
N THR A 90 -5.31 9.21 -10.21
CA THR A 90 -5.43 9.96 -11.47
C THR A 90 -6.79 9.71 -12.13
N LYS A 91 -7.20 10.57 -13.07
CA LYS A 91 -8.43 10.35 -13.85
C LYS A 91 -8.43 8.98 -14.57
N ALA A 92 -7.28 8.56 -15.09
CA ALA A 92 -7.13 7.27 -15.77
C ALA A 92 -7.32 6.08 -14.81
N ASP A 93 -6.81 6.19 -13.58
CA ASP A 93 -7.00 5.14 -12.57
C ASP A 93 -8.46 5.07 -12.09
N LEU A 94 -9.14 6.20 -11.99
CA LEU A 94 -10.56 6.24 -11.62
C LEU A 94 -11.45 5.56 -12.66
N VAL A 95 -11.15 5.78 -13.96
CA VAL A 95 -11.76 5.08 -15.11
C VAL A 95 -11.50 3.57 -15.01
N ARG A 96 -10.24 3.17 -14.77
CA ARG A 96 -9.85 1.76 -14.64
C ARG A 96 -10.59 1.05 -13.51
N LEU A 97 -10.81 1.74 -12.39
CA LEU A 97 -11.52 1.23 -11.22
C LEU A 97 -13.06 1.30 -11.36
N GLY A 98 -13.59 1.90 -12.42
CA GLY A 98 -15.03 2.06 -12.63
C GLY A 98 -15.71 3.07 -11.69
N LEU A 99 -14.93 3.98 -11.10
CA LEU A 99 -15.39 4.94 -10.08
C LEU A 99 -15.75 6.32 -10.67
N GLU A 100 -15.95 6.42 -11.98
CA GLU A 100 -16.28 7.68 -12.67
C GLU A 100 -17.59 8.32 -12.17
N HIS A 101 -18.55 7.49 -11.78
CA HIS A 101 -19.85 7.92 -11.26
C HIS A 101 -19.75 8.66 -9.91
N LEU A 102 -18.62 8.55 -9.20
CA LEU A 102 -18.39 9.21 -7.92
C LEU A 102 -17.79 10.62 -8.08
N VAL A 103 -17.44 11.03 -9.30
CA VAL A 103 -16.92 12.37 -9.58
C VAL A 103 -17.99 13.42 -9.26
N GLY A 104 -17.65 14.35 -8.35
CA GLY A 104 -18.57 15.39 -7.88
C GLY A 104 -19.30 15.06 -6.57
N THR A 105 -19.12 13.86 -6.02
CA THR A 105 -19.61 13.51 -4.68
C THR A 105 -18.58 13.85 -3.61
N ALA A 106 -19.01 13.97 -2.34
CA ALA A 106 -18.13 14.25 -1.21
C ALA A 106 -17.09 13.14 -0.93
N LEU A 107 -17.19 11.98 -1.60
CA LEU A 107 -16.29 10.84 -1.46
C LEU A 107 -14.97 11.02 -2.25
N LEU A 108 -14.96 11.90 -3.25
CA LEU A 108 -13.77 12.23 -4.03
C LEU A 108 -13.43 13.70 -3.87
N ARG A 109 -12.25 13.99 -3.33
CA ARG A 109 -11.76 15.37 -3.21
C ARG A 109 -10.89 15.72 -4.41
N ALA A 110 -11.37 16.61 -5.26
CA ALA A 110 -10.61 17.08 -6.42
C ALA A 110 -9.33 17.80 -5.96
N TYR A 111 -8.18 17.44 -6.54
CA TYR A 111 -6.91 18.08 -6.25
C TYR A 111 -6.02 18.14 -7.50
N MET A 112 -5.71 19.37 -7.93
CA MET A 112 -4.97 19.74 -9.15
C MET A 112 -5.46 19.07 -10.44
N HIS A 113 -5.07 17.81 -10.67
CA HIS A 113 -5.34 17.03 -11.89
C HIS A 113 -5.84 15.61 -11.60
N GLY A 114 -6.12 15.29 -10.34
CA GLY A 114 -6.64 14.01 -9.90
C GLY A 114 -7.65 14.16 -8.76
N PHE A 115 -7.85 13.06 -8.04
CA PHE A 115 -8.77 12.99 -6.92
C PHE A 115 -8.10 12.28 -5.74
N PHE A 116 -8.36 12.77 -4.55
CA PHE A 116 -8.12 12.02 -3.32
C PHE A 116 -9.34 11.15 -3.02
N ILE A 117 -9.10 9.86 -2.82
CA ILE A 117 -10.10 8.88 -2.41
C ILE A 117 -9.69 8.29 -1.07
N ASP A 118 -10.66 7.98 -0.21
CA ASP A 118 -10.41 7.23 1.03
C ASP A 118 -9.79 5.85 0.69
N ASN A 119 -8.70 5.51 1.38
CA ASN A 119 -7.98 4.25 1.26
C ASN A 119 -8.93 3.05 1.35
N ARG A 120 -9.96 3.11 2.20
CA ARG A 120 -10.93 2.02 2.37
C ARG A 120 -11.75 1.79 1.10
N LEU A 121 -12.15 2.87 0.43
CA LEU A 121 -12.91 2.81 -0.81
C LEU A 121 -12.03 2.34 -1.98
N TYR A 122 -10.78 2.82 -2.03
CA TYR A 122 -9.80 2.40 -3.03
C TYR A 122 -9.54 0.89 -2.98
N HIS A 123 -9.32 0.32 -1.79
CA HIS A 123 -9.07 -1.12 -1.64
C HIS A 123 -10.28 -1.97 -2.06
N LYS A 124 -11.50 -1.54 -1.73
CA LYS A 124 -12.73 -2.22 -2.15
C LYS A 124 -12.88 -2.20 -3.67
N ALA A 125 -12.67 -1.04 -4.29
CA ALA A 125 -12.74 -0.91 -5.74
C ALA A 125 -11.69 -1.78 -6.43
N LYS A 126 -10.44 -1.76 -5.94
CA LYS A 126 -9.36 -2.58 -6.49
C LYS A 126 -9.66 -4.08 -6.39
N ALA A 127 -10.24 -4.54 -5.28
CA ALA A 127 -10.64 -5.93 -5.10
C ALA A 127 -11.74 -6.37 -6.09
N LEU A 128 -12.66 -5.46 -6.44
CA LEU A 128 -13.73 -5.72 -7.40
C LEU A 128 -13.22 -5.71 -8.85
N THR A 129 -12.30 -4.80 -9.19
CA THR A 129 -11.79 -4.64 -10.56
C THR A 129 -10.77 -5.71 -10.94
N GLU A 130 -9.96 -6.19 -10.00
CA GLU A 130 -8.89 -7.16 -10.25
C GLU A 130 -9.14 -8.54 -9.57
N PRO A 131 -10.29 -9.22 -9.81
CA PRO A 131 -10.59 -10.51 -9.17
C PRO A 131 -9.62 -11.63 -9.60
N PHE A 132 -9.03 -11.53 -10.79
CA PHE A 132 -8.12 -12.54 -11.35
C PHE A 132 -6.64 -12.19 -11.25
N ALA A 133 -6.24 -11.05 -10.69
CA ALA A 133 -4.83 -10.65 -10.68
C ALA A 133 -3.94 -11.66 -9.95
N TYR A 134 -4.44 -12.26 -8.87
CA TYR A 134 -3.71 -13.31 -8.14
C TYR A 134 -3.59 -14.60 -8.96
N GLU A 135 -4.66 -15.01 -9.64
CA GLU A 135 -4.67 -16.23 -10.46
C GLU A 135 -3.77 -16.09 -11.69
N VAL A 136 -3.84 -14.96 -12.38
CA VAL A 136 -2.98 -14.63 -13.53
C VAL A 136 -1.51 -14.55 -13.11
N TYR A 137 -1.20 -13.90 -11.98
CA TYR A 137 0.16 -13.86 -11.43
C TYR A 137 0.67 -15.27 -11.10
N ARG A 138 -0.17 -16.12 -10.50
CA ARG A 138 0.17 -17.52 -10.20
C ARG A 138 0.44 -18.31 -11.48
N GLN A 139 -0.42 -18.20 -12.49
CA GLN A 139 -0.26 -18.87 -13.78
C GLN A 139 1.04 -18.43 -14.48
N GLN A 140 1.35 -17.13 -14.49
CA GLN A 140 2.59 -16.62 -15.06
C GLN A 140 3.83 -17.15 -14.33
N ARG A 141 3.79 -17.24 -12.98
CA ARG A 141 4.90 -17.84 -12.23
C ARG A 141 5.07 -19.33 -12.51
N ILE A 142 3.98 -20.07 -12.66
CA ILE A 142 4.03 -21.50 -13.02
C ILE A 142 4.59 -21.65 -14.45
N ALA A 143 4.11 -20.85 -15.40
CA ALA A 143 4.59 -20.87 -16.78
C ALA A 143 6.09 -20.55 -16.87
N LYS A 144 6.55 -19.53 -16.14
CA LYS A 144 7.97 -19.16 -16.08
C LYS A 144 8.84 -20.27 -15.50
N LYS A 145 8.40 -20.91 -14.41
CA LYS A 145 9.09 -22.07 -13.84
C LYS A 145 9.15 -23.24 -14.83
N MET A 146 8.05 -23.53 -15.52
CA MET A 146 8.00 -24.58 -16.55
C MET A 146 8.94 -24.26 -17.73
N GLU A 147 9.07 -23.00 -18.11
CA GLU A 147 9.98 -22.56 -19.16
C GLU A 147 11.45 -22.67 -18.72
N GLU A 148 11.76 -22.28 -17.48
CA GLU A 148 13.08 -22.47 -16.87
C GLU A 148 13.46 -23.96 -16.78
N GLU A 149 12.53 -24.84 -16.42
CA GLU A 149 12.71 -26.30 -16.44
C GLU A 149 12.87 -26.86 -17.87
N ARG A 150 12.16 -26.31 -18.85
CA ARG A 150 12.34 -26.69 -20.27
C ARG A 150 13.69 -26.24 -20.81
N ALA A 151 14.13 -25.02 -20.47
CA ALA A 151 15.43 -24.48 -20.86
C ALA A 151 16.61 -25.22 -20.19
N SER A 152 16.48 -25.60 -18.92
CA SER A 152 17.48 -26.40 -18.21
C SER A 152 17.58 -27.83 -18.76
N ARG A 153 16.45 -28.41 -19.19
CA ARG A 153 16.43 -29.74 -19.85
C ARG A 153 17.11 -29.72 -21.22
N ILE A 154 16.96 -28.65 -22.00
CA ILE A 154 17.56 -28.53 -23.34
C ILE A 154 19.07 -28.18 -23.25
N SER A 155 19.50 -27.41 -22.25
CA SER A 155 20.91 -27.04 -22.07
C SER A 155 21.81 -28.16 -21.53
N LEU A 156 21.26 -29.24 -21.00
CA LEU A 156 22.06 -30.39 -20.53
C LEU A 156 22.63 -31.27 -21.66
N VAL A 157 22.21 -31.09 -22.92
CA VAL A 157 22.47 -32.04 -24.03
C VAL A 157 23.68 -31.68 -24.93
N LYS A 158 24.57 -30.75 -24.54
CA LYS A 158 25.84 -30.53 -25.28
C LYS A 158 27.10 -30.75 -24.44
N LYS A 159 27.11 -31.73 -23.54
CA LYS A 159 28.39 -32.25 -23.00
C LYS A 159 28.89 -33.40 -23.88
N LEU A 160 29.90 -33.10 -24.70
CA LEU A 160 30.61 -34.13 -25.46
C LEU A 160 31.26 -35.14 -24.49
N PRO A 161 31.21 -36.45 -24.81
CA PRO A 161 31.82 -37.49 -23.97
C PRO A 161 33.35 -37.34 -23.89
N LYS A 162 33.91 -37.55 -22.69
CA LYS A 162 35.32 -37.26 -22.37
C LYS A 162 36.36 -38.09 -23.12
N VAL A 163 36.05 -39.30 -23.55
CA VAL A 163 37.08 -40.25 -24.05
C VAL A 163 37.18 -40.28 -25.58
N ASN A 164 36.29 -39.59 -26.32
CA ASN A 164 36.34 -39.50 -27.79
C ASN A 164 35.81 -38.14 -28.30
N THR A 165 36.32 -37.06 -27.72
CA THR A 165 35.88 -35.67 -27.99
C THR A 165 35.96 -35.29 -29.47
N ARG A 166 37.03 -35.69 -30.16
CA ARG A 166 37.27 -35.38 -31.59
C ARG A 166 36.27 -36.05 -32.54
N VAL A 167 35.89 -37.29 -32.27
CA VAL A 167 34.92 -38.05 -33.09
C VAL A 167 33.51 -37.55 -32.81
N ALA A 168 33.18 -37.32 -31.53
CA ALA A 168 31.88 -36.79 -31.13
C ALA A 168 31.63 -35.38 -31.70
N ALA A 169 32.65 -34.51 -31.76
CA ALA A 169 32.53 -33.19 -32.36
C ALA A 169 32.25 -33.25 -33.87
N LYS A 170 32.91 -34.17 -34.59
CA LYS A 170 32.64 -34.39 -36.02
C LYS A 170 31.23 -34.92 -36.29
N LEU A 171 30.74 -35.84 -35.46
CA LEU A 171 29.39 -36.38 -35.60
C LEU A 171 28.32 -35.30 -35.34
N VAL A 172 28.50 -34.43 -34.33
CA VAL A 172 27.55 -33.32 -34.07
C VAL A 172 27.55 -32.31 -35.21
N ALA A 173 28.72 -31.96 -35.76
CA ALA A 173 28.80 -31.06 -36.90
C ALA A 173 28.14 -31.66 -38.16
N GLN A 174 28.37 -32.95 -38.44
CA GLN A 174 27.71 -33.65 -39.54
C GLN A 174 26.19 -33.77 -39.35
N ASP A 175 25.71 -33.97 -38.11
CA ASP A 175 24.27 -34.05 -37.81
C ASP A 175 23.59 -32.66 -37.91
N GLU A 176 24.29 -31.59 -37.53
CA GLU A 176 23.83 -30.20 -37.73
C GLU A 176 23.81 -29.81 -39.21
N GLU A 177 24.83 -30.19 -40.00
CA GLU A 177 24.87 -30.01 -41.46
C GLU A 177 23.79 -30.82 -42.18
N ALA A 178 23.55 -32.08 -41.78
CA ALA A 178 22.50 -32.93 -42.34
C ALA A 178 21.10 -32.41 -42.02
N ARG A 179 20.87 -31.90 -40.79
CA ARG A 179 19.61 -31.24 -40.41
C ARG A 179 19.40 -29.91 -41.12
N ALA A 180 20.45 -29.13 -41.34
CA ALA A 180 20.40 -27.89 -42.12
C ALA A 180 20.09 -28.18 -43.60
N ALA A 181 20.67 -29.24 -44.18
CA ALA A 181 20.36 -29.68 -45.53
C ALA A 181 18.89 -30.16 -45.68
N ALA A 182 18.39 -30.96 -44.72
CA ALA A 182 16.98 -31.41 -44.72
C ALA A 182 15.97 -30.26 -44.49
N ALA A 183 16.33 -29.25 -43.71
CA ALA A 183 15.54 -28.03 -43.53
C ALA A 183 15.57 -27.11 -44.77
N GLY A 184 16.68 -27.10 -45.51
CA GLY A 184 16.82 -26.38 -46.77
C GLY A 184 15.90 -26.91 -47.87
N ASP A 185 15.76 -28.23 -48.00
CA ASP A 185 14.89 -28.84 -49.02
C ASP A 185 13.41 -28.60 -48.75
N THR A 186 12.97 -28.60 -47.49
CA THR A 186 11.57 -28.32 -47.12
C THR A 186 11.21 -26.84 -47.29
N ALA A 187 12.14 -25.93 -47.00
CA ALA A 187 11.96 -24.49 -47.25
C ALA A 187 12.00 -24.14 -48.75
N ALA A 188 12.87 -24.79 -49.54
CA ALA A 188 12.95 -24.62 -50.98
C ALA A 188 11.69 -25.17 -51.71
N GLN A 189 11.18 -26.34 -51.31
CA GLN A 189 9.94 -26.90 -51.85
C GLN A 189 8.70 -26.05 -51.50
N ALA A 190 8.65 -25.46 -50.29
CA ALA A 190 7.58 -24.55 -49.90
C ALA A 190 7.64 -23.19 -50.64
N ALA A 191 8.83 -22.70 -50.98
CA ALA A 191 9.03 -21.49 -51.77
C ALA A 191 8.71 -21.69 -53.26
N LEU A 192 9.01 -22.87 -53.83
CA LEU A 192 8.67 -23.21 -55.22
C LEU A 192 7.16 -23.39 -55.42
N LYS A 193 6.45 -23.97 -54.44
CA LYS A 193 4.98 -24.07 -54.42
C LYS A 193 4.28 -22.70 -54.36
N LYS A 194 4.86 -21.73 -53.63
CA LYS A 194 4.36 -20.34 -53.57
C LYS A 194 4.60 -19.52 -54.85
N LYS A 195 5.55 -19.93 -55.70
CA LYS A 195 5.86 -19.28 -56.99
C LYS A 195 5.15 -19.91 -58.20
N GLY A 196 4.31 -20.93 -58.01
CA GLY A 196 3.42 -21.44 -59.06
C GLY A 196 4.12 -22.11 -60.25
N LEU A 197 5.26 -22.79 -60.03
CA LEU A 197 6.01 -23.47 -61.10
C LEU A 197 6.15 -24.98 -60.86
N LEU A 198 5.03 -25.66 -60.62
CA LEU A 198 4.83 -27.09 -60.92
C LEU A 198 3.33 -27.27 -61.18
N ALA A 199 2.98 -27.73 -62.38
CA ALA A 199 1.61 -28.03 -62.75
C ALA A 199 1.07 -29.21 -61.90
N PRO A 200 -0.24 -29.24 -61.60
CA PRO A 200 -0.84 -30.40 -60.96
C PRO A 200 -0.89 -31.55 -61.97
N ASP A 201 -0.10 -32.60 -61.76
CA ASP A 201 -0.27 -33.85 -62.50
C ASP A 201 -1.45 -34.64 -61.90
N GLY A 202 -2.47 -34.84 -62.73
CA GLY A 202 -3.34 -36.03 -62.86
C GLY A 202 -4.00 -36.61 -61.61
#